data_AF-A0A933H3D1-F1
#
_entry.id   AF-A0A933H3D1-F1
#
_cell.length_a   1.000
_cell.length_b   1.000
_cell.length_c   1.000
_cell.angle_alpha   90.00
_cell.angle_beta   90.00
_cell.angle_gamma   90.00
#
_symmetry.space_group_name_H-M   'P 1'
#
loop_
_entity.id
_entity.type
_entity.pdbx_description
1 polymer ?
#
loop_
_entity_poly.entity_id
_entity_poly.type
_entity_poly.pdbx_seq_one_letter_code
_entity_poly.pdbx_strand_id
1 'polypeptide(L)'
;MRLLFDEDLNHRILRGLMRRLPHLDIRTVDDLALAGRDDQQVLEAAAREGRLVVSHDVSSMTAAFQERLDSGRSQFGLLLVPQRLPIGMAVDQLEAIARMTRNEDWVGVMEFLPL
;
A
#
# COMPACT_ATOMS: atom_id res chain seq x y z
N MET A 1 -2.40 11.12 -5.34
CA MET A 1 -2.24 9.84 -4.62
C MET A 1 -0.78 9.42 -4.72
N ARG A 2 -0.21 8.88 -3.62
CA ARG A 2 1.14 8.33 -3.56
C ARG A 2 1.07 6.94 -2.95
N LEU A 3 1.60 5.94 -3.63
CA LEU A 3 1.54 4.54 -3.22
C LEU A 3 2.95 4.02 -2.89
N LEU A 4 3.02 3.10 -1.93
CA LEU A 4 4.20 2.26 -1.67
C LEU A 4 3.78 0.80 -1.86
N PHE A 5 4.39 0.13 -2.83
CA PHE A 5 4.13 -1.26 -3.13
C PHE A 5 5.10 -2.13 -2.35
N ASP A 6 4.54 -3.05 -1.59
CA ASP A 6 5.29 -4.03 -0.81
C ASP A 6 6.01 -5.05 -1.72
N GLU A 7 7.02 -5.74 -1.17
CA GLU A 7 7.84 -6.71 -1.94
C GLU A 7 7.02 -7.90 -2.44
N ASP A 8 6.00 -8.28 -1.69
CA ASP A 8 5.18 -9.45 -1.99
C ASP A 8 4.10 -9.17 -3.04
N LEU A 9 3.87 -7.89 -3.38
CA LEU A 9 2.77 -7.51 -4.25
C LEU A 9 3.03 -7.95 -5.69
N ASN A 10 2.02 -8.53 -6.34
CA ASN A 10 2.17 -9.01 -7.70
C ASN A 10 2.51 -7.88 -8.69
N HIS A 11 3.71 -7.91 -9.27
CA HIS A 11 4.20 -6.89 -10.23
C HIS A 11 3.30 -6.72 -11.47
N ARG A 12 2.40 -7.66 -11.78
CA ARG A 12 1.39 -7.47 -12.84
C ARG A 12 0.35 -6.42 -12.46
N ILE A 13 0.01 -6.28 -11.17
CA ILE A 13 -0.85 -5.22 -10.66
C ILE A 13 -0.17 -3.87 -10.86
N LEU A 14 1.10 -3.73 -10.43
CA LEU A 14 1.90 -2.52 -10.64
C LEU A 14 1.92 -2.10 -12.12
N ARG A 15 2.29 -3.03 -13.01
CA ARG A 15 2.31 -2.78 -14.46
C ARG A 15 0.94 -2.45 -15.04
N GLY A 16 -0.14 -3.03 -14.49
CA GLY A 16 -1.50 -2.70 -14.90
C GLY A 16 -1.86 -1.27 -14.52
N LEU A 17 -1.60 -0.90 -13.27
CA LEU A 17 -1.89 0.43 -12.73
C LEU A 17 -1.08 1.52 -13.44
N MET A 18 0.23 1.33 -13.63
CA MET A 18 1.09 2.28 -14.35
C MET A 18 0.66 2.51 -15.80
N ARG A 19 0.07 1.51 -16.47
CA ARG A 19 -0.45 1.69 -17.84
C ARG A 19 -1.69 2.59 -17.87
N ARG A 20 -2.53 2.53 -16.83
CA ARG A 20 -3.76 3.33 -16.75
C ARG A 20 -3.53 4.71 -16.15
N LEU A 21 -2.56 4.81 -15.25
CA LEU A 21 -2.19 6.02 -14.52
C LEU A 21 -0.67 6.26 -14.63
N PRO A 22 -0.16 6.68 -15.80
CA PRO A 22 1.29 6.81 -16.05
C PRO A 22 1.98 7.89 -15.22
N HIS A 23 1.22 8.81 -14.61
CA HIS A 23 1.73 9.90 -13.77
C HIS A 23 1.46 9.68 -12.28
N LEU A 24 0.93 8.52 -11.88
CA LEU A 24 0.73 8.20 -10.47
C LEU A 24 2.08 8.00 -9.80
N ASP A 25 2.29 8.64 -8.65
CA ASP A 25 3.50 8.46 -7.83
C ASP A 25 3.41 7.11 -7.13
N ILE A 26 4.10 6.12 -7.69
CA ILE A 26 4.25 4.79 -7.12
C ILE A 26 5.73 4.55 -6.83
N ARG A 27 6.03 4.04 -5.65
CA ARG A 27 7.33 3.49 -5.28
C ARG A 27 7.17 2.04 -4.86
N THR A 28 8.20 1.23 -5.07
CA THR A 28 8.30 -0.08 -4.42
C THR A 28 9.16 0.02 -3.16
N VAL A 29 9.13 -0.99 -2.30
CA VAL A 29 10.08 -1.11 -1.18
C VAL A 29 11.54 -1.12 -1.68
N ASP A 30 11.81 -1.71 -2.85
CA ASP A 30 13.12 -1.65 -3.50
C ASP A 30 13.55 -0.22 -3.81
N ASP A 31 12.65 0.61 -4.37
CA ASP A 31 12.95 2.01 -4.72
C ASP A 31 13.34 2.86 -3.49
N LEU A 32 12.90 2.45 -2.30
CA LEU A 32 13.21 3.11 -1.03
C LEU A 32 14.37 2.45 -0.27
N ALA A 33 15.06 1.47 -0.88
CA ALA A 33 16.09 0.65 -0.23
C ALA A 33 15.58 -0.05 1.05
N LEU A 34 14.30 -0.46 1.02
CA LEU A 34 13.61 -1.17 2.09
C LEU A 34 13.46 -2.68 1.80
N ALA A 35 14.04 -3.18 0.71
CA ALA A 35 14.06 -4.61 0.40
C ALA A 35 14.57 -5.45 1.58
N GLY A 36 13.79 -6.44 2.03
CA GLY A 36 14.14 -7.29 3.18
C GLY A 36 14.17 -6.59 4.55
N ARG A 37 13.64 -5.35 4.64
CA ARG A 37 13.35 -4.70 5.93
C ARG A 37 12.06 -5.28 6.51
N ASP A 38 11.91 -5.13 7.83
CA ASP A 38 10.67 -5.57 8.48
C ASP A 38 9.49 -4.62 8.18
N ASP A 39 8.28 -5.13 8.40
CA ASP A 39 7.03 -4.39 8.17
C ASP A 39 6.97 -3.08 8.95
N GLN A 40 7.55 -3.02 10.16
CA GLN A 40 7.56 -1.79 10.97
C GLN A 40 8.34 -0.68 10.26
N GLN A 41 9.48 -1.02 9.66
CA GLN A 41 10.31 -0.09 8.90
C GLN A 41 9.63 0.35 7.60
N VAL A 42 8.94 -0.57 6.91
CA VAL A 42 8.15 -0.24 5.72
C VAL A 42 7.03 0.75 6.05
N LEU A 43 6.24 0.45 7.09
CA LEU A 43 5.15 1.32 7.55
C LEU A 43 5.66 2.67 8.07
N GLU A 44 6.83 2.73 8.71
CA GLU A 44 7.45 3.98 9.15
C GLU A 44 7.87 4.86 7.97
N ALA A 45 8.51 4.27 6.96
CA ALA A 45 8.89 5.00 5.76
C ALA A 45 7.65 5.53 5.03
N ALA A 46 6.61 4.71 4.92
CA ALA A 46 5.32 5.10 4.36
C ALA A 46 4.67 6.27 5.11
N ALA A 47 4.70 6.25 6.45
CA ALA A 47 4.21 7.33 7.30
C ALA A 47 4.98 8.63 7.06
N ARG A 48 6.31 8.56 7.03
CA ARG A 48 7.19 9.71 6.82
C ARG A 48 7.02 10.35 5.43
N GLU A 49 6.78 9.54 4.41
CA GLU A 49 6.60 10.01 3.03
C GLU A 49 5.13 10.28 2.67
N GLY A 50 4.19 9.94 3.55
CA GLY A 50 2.75 10.03 3.34
C GLY A 50 2.28 9.20 2.14
N ARG A 51 2.65 7.92 2.11
CA ARG A 51 2.35 6.93 1.05
C ARG A 51 1.42 5.84 1.59
N LEU A 52 0.38 5.51 0.82
CA LEU A 52 -0.50 4.37 1.12
C LEU A 52 0.23 3.08 0.77
N VAL A 53 0.42 2.20 1.75
CA VAL A 53 1.06 0.90 1.54
C VAL A 53 0.08 -0.07 0.91
N VAL A 54 0.52 -0.81 -0.10
CA VAL A 54 -0.27 -1.85 -0.77
C VAL A 54 0.50 -3.17 -0.69
N SER A 55 -0.08 -4.17 -0.03
CA SER A 55 0.58 -5.46 0.27
C SER A 55 -0.35 -6.65 0.03
N HIS A 56 0.22 -7.81 -0.28
CA HIS A 56 -0.49 -9.10 -0.25
C HIS A 56 -0.43 -9.78 1.14
N ASP A 57 0.50 -9.39 2.01
CA ASP A 57 0.72 -9.97 3.32
C ASP A 57 -0.29 -9.40 4.28
N VAL A 58 -1.35 -10.17 4.50
CA VAL A 58 -2.40 -9.79 5.44
C VAL A 58 -1.94 -9.98 6.89
N SER A 59 -1.16 -11.01 7.17
CA SER A 59 -0.95 -11.43 8.56
C SER A 59 0.03 -10.51 9.26
N SER A 60 1.22 -10.35 8.69
CA SER A 60 2.29 -9.61 9.35
C SER A 60 2.05 -8.10 9.27
N MET A 61 1.59 -7.60 8.12
CA MET A 61 1.29 -6.17 7.96
C MET A 61 0.15 -5.68 8.85
N THR A 62 -0.92 -6.47 9.03
CA THR A 62 -1.99 -6.10 9.98
C THR A 62 -1.46 -6.03 11.41
N ALA A 63 -0.67 -7.01 11.84
CA ALA A 63 -0.08 -7.00 13.17
C ALA A 63 0.84 -5.78 13.39
N ALA A 64 1.71 -5.51 12.41
CA ALA A 64 2.62 -4.37 12.46
C ALA A 64 1.86 -3.03 12.45
N PHE A 65 0.83 -2.90 11.62
CA PHE A 65 -0.01 -1.71 11.53
C PHE A 65 -0.73 -1.43 12.86
N GLN A 66 -1.33 -2.47 13.46
CA GLN A 66 -2.03 -2.34 14.73
C GLN A 66 -1.08 -1.96 15.87
N GLU A 67 0.09 -2.59 15.95
CA GLU A 67 1.11 -2.26 16.96
C GLU A 67 1.50 -0.77 16.90
N ARG A 68 1.64 -0.21 15.68
CA ARG A 68 1.96 1.21 15.49
C ARG A 68 0.83 2.12 15.96
N LEU A 69 -0.42 1.78 15.65
CA LEU A 69 -1.59 2.53 16.12
C LEU A 69 -1.68 2.51 17.64
N ASP A 70 -1.56 1.34 18.26
CA ASP A 70 -1.64 1.17 19.71
C ASP A 70 -0.51 1.92 20.44
N SER A 71 0.65 2.02 19.80
CA SER A 71 1.82 2.76 20.30
C SER A 71 1.74 4.27 20.05
N GLY A 72 0.68 4.78 19.42
CA GLY A 72 0.55 6.19 19.04
C GLY A 72 1.61 6.67 18.05
N ARG A 73 2.24 5.76 17.31
CA ARG A 73 3.24 6.09 16.29
C ARG A 73 2.53 6.70 15.08
N SER A 74 3.26 7.56 14.35
CA SER A 74 2.75 8.09 13.08
C SER A 74 2.48 6.95 12.11
N GLN A 75 1.28 6.96 11.53
CA GLN A 75 0.78 5.96 10.60
C GLN A 75 0.14 6.66 9.41
N PHE A 76 0.38 6.12 8.21
CA PHE A 76 -0.38 6.52 7.03
C PHE A 76 -1.53 5.54 6.81
N GLY A 77 -1.57 4.79 5.72
CA GLY A 77 -2.60 3.80 5.47
C GLY A 77 -2.03 2.50 4.96
N LEU A 78 -2.82 1.43 5.09
CA LEU A 78 -2.51 0.10 4.59
C LEU A 78 -3.69 -0.46 3.81
N LEU A 79 -3.43 -0.87 2.58
CA LEU A 79 -4.42 -1.50 1.71
C LEU A 79 -3.97 -2.93 1.41
N LEU A 80 -4.77 -3.89 1.88
CA LEU A 80 -4.47 -5.31 1.77
C LEU A 80 -5.18 -5.91 0.56
N VAL A 81 -4.42 -6.48 -0.36
CA VAL A 81 -4.93 -7.10 -1.57
C VAL A 81 -4.91 -8.61 -1.39
N PRO A 82 -6.05 -9.33 -1.44
CA PRO A 82 -6.01 -10.78 -1.36
C PRO A 82 -5.22 -11.39 -2.52
N GLN A 83 -4.34 -12.37 -2.26
CA GLN A 83 -3.57 -13.04 -3.32
C GLN A 83 -4.43 -13.72 -4.40
N ARG A 84 -5.68 -14.11 -4.05
CA ARG A 84 -6.64 -14.73 -4.97
C ARG A 84 -7.46 -13.71 -5.76
N LEU A 85 -7.29 -12.41 -5.50
CA LEU A 85 -8.02 -11.36 -6.20
C LEU A 85 -7.58 -11.33 -7.68
N PRO A 86 -8.51 -11.35 -8.65
CA PRO A 86 -8.16 -11.20 -10.05
C PRO A 86 -7.36 -9.91 -10.29
N ILE A 87 -6.22 -10.02 -10.98
CA ILE A 87 -5.31 -8.89 -11.23
C ILE A 87 -6.04 -7.69 -11.85
N GLY A 88 -6.93 -7.94 -12.81
CA GLY A 88 -7.73 -6.88 -13.43
C GLY A 88 -8.56 -6.11 -12.42
N MET A 89 -9.21 -6.81 -11.50
CA MET A 89 -10.02 -6.22 -10.44
C MET A 89 -9.18 -5.47 -9.41
N ALA A 90 -8.00 -5.98 -9.05
CA ALA A 90 -7.06 -5.27 -8.20
C ALA A 90 -6.63 -3.93 -8.84
N VAL A 91 -6.34 -3.94 -10.14
CA VAL A 91 -6.00 -2.73 -10.89
C VAL A 91 -7.18 -1.77 -10.97
N ASP A 92 -8.40 -2.26 -11.23
CA ASP A 92 -9.63 -1.44 -11.28
C ASP A 92 -9.87 -0.73 -9.95
N GLN A 93 -9.76 -1.45 -8.83
CA GLN A 93 -9.97 -0.95 -7.48
C GLN A 93 -8.89 0.07 -7.07
N LEU A 94 -7.61 -0.23 -7.32
CA LEU A 94 -6.51 0.70 -7.05
C LEU A 94 -6.62 1.97 -7.91
N GLU A 95 -7.06 1.86 -9.16
CA GLU A 95 -7.33 3.01 -10.01
C GLU A 95 -8.47 3.87 -9.44
N ALA A 96 -9.58 3.25 -9.01
CA ALA A 96 -10.69 3.95 -8.39
C ALA A 96 -10.24 4.71 -7.13
N ILE A 97 -9.53 4.05 -6.22
CA ILE A 97 -8.96 4.66 -5.01
C ILE A 97 -8.07 5.84 -5.37
N ALA A 98 -7.14 5.67 -6.31
CA ALA A 98 -6.19 6.70 -6.70
C ALA A 98 -6.85 7.94 -7.33
N ARG A 99 -8.04 7.78 -7.93
CA ARG A 99 -8.81 8.87 -8.56
C ARG A 99 -9.81 9.53 -7.62
N MET A 100 -10.39 8.77 -6.70
CA MET A 100 -11.54 9.20 -5.89
C MET A 100 -11.15 9.64 -4.48
N THR A 101 -9.95 9.30 -4.02
CA THR A 101 -9.46 9.64 -2.68
C THR A 101 -8.16 10.43 -2.74
N ARG A 102 -7.85 11.12 -1.64
CA ARG A 102 -6.59 11.81 -1.41
C ARG A 102 -5.77 11.02 -0.40
N ASN A 103 -4.48 11.29 -0.40
CA ASN A 103 -3.53 10.74 0.57
C ASN A 103 -4.01 10.93 2.04
N GLU A 104 -4.57 12.10 2.36
CA GLU A 104 -5.06 12.48 3.69
C GLU A 104 -6.17 11.56 4.21
N ASP A 105 -7.01 11.04 3.29
CA ASP A 105 -8.17 10.21 3.62
C ASP A 105 -7.75 8.83 4.17
N TRP A 106 -6.47 8.47 4.03
CA TRP A 106 -5.92 7.17 4.41
C TRP A 106 -5.12 7.18 5.71
N VAL A 107 -5.01 8.31 6.40
CA VAL A 107 -4.24 8.40 7.66
C VAL A 107 -4.91 7.58 8.75
N GLY A 108 -4.20 6.58 9.27
CA GLY A 108 -4.68 5.59 10.24
C GLY A 108 -5.63 4.55 9.68
N VAL A 109 -5.86 4.51 8.36
CA VAL A 109 -6.87 3.64 7.74
C VAL A 109 -6.24 2.35 7.23
N MET A 110 -6.85 1.21 7.58
CA MET A 110 -6.51 -0.10 7.05
C MET A 110 -7.74 -0.74 6.42
N GLU A 111 -7.63 -1.15 5.16
CA GLU A 111 -8.74 -1.74 4.41
C GLU A 111 -8.31 -2.91 3.54
N PHE A 112 -9.29 -3.73 3.13
CA PHE A 112 -9.10 -4.89 2.27
C PHE A 112 -9.77 -4.68 0.91
N LEU A 113 -9.11 -5.09 -0.17
CA LEU A 113 -9.75 -5.13 -1.49
C LEU A 113 -10.57 -6.43 -1.67
N PRO A 114 -11.70 -6.38 -2.40
CA PRO A 114 -12.32 -5.19 -2.97
C PRO A 114 -13.09 -4.36 -1.92
N LEU A 115 -13.20 -3.05 -2.16
CA LEU A 115 -14.06 -2.11 -1.44
C LEU A 115 -15.47 -2.04 -2.05
#